data_AF-A0A955H085-F1
#
_entry.id   AF-A0A955H085-F1
#
_cell.length_a   1.000
_cell.length_b   1.000
_cell.length_c   1.000
_cell.angle_alpha   90.00
_cell.angle_beta   90.00
_cell.angle_gamma   90.00
#
_symmetry.space_group_name_H-M   'P 1'
#
loop_
_entity.id
_entity.type
_entity.pdbx_description
1 polymer ?
#
loop_
_entity_poly.entity_id
_entity_poly.type
_entity_poly.pdbx_seq_one_letter_code
_entity_poly.pdbx_strand_id
1 'polypeptide(L)'
;MYKTYFKKVAYTLLLIPLFSSLLTLFVRLFYLCANKYLVIVVLLIAVTLAWFAAKKMLKDKKLVGLIIALSIVSVIYGAVYLGSFNCARCAAPEAGVMQLISNIRAQAELYLNNNNSYVGVCDDSRVIELGNSADKFMRISSSKCFGPITKMFMSSEAVQESHFVCNDSIDEYAAEEYVPSRESYYCVDSTGFGGQVQNSLGSLTKCVAD
;
A
#
# COMPACT_ATOMS: atom_id res chain seq x y z
N MET A 1 -37.94 -39.15 -17.30
CA MET A 1 -37.56 -37.71 -17.36
C MET A 1 -36.65 -37.25 -16.20
N TYR A 2 -36.83 -37.71 -14.95
CA TYR A 2 -36.02 -37.27 -13.79
C TYR A 2 -34.51 -37.60 -13.87
N LYS A 3 -34.13 -38.73 -14.47
CA LYS A 3 -32.72 -39.18 -14.56
C LYS A 3 -31.80 -38.19 -15.29
N THR A 4 -32.32 -37.48 -16.29
CA THR A 4 -31.53 -36.54 -17.10
C THR A 4 -31.33 -35.20 -16.38
N TYR A 5 -32.29 -34.78 -15.55
CA TYR A 5 -32.19 -33.56 -14.74
C TYR A 5 -31.18 -33.71 -13.60
N PHE A 6 -31.17 -34.87 -12.94
CA PHE A 6 -30.27 -35.12 -11.82
C PHE A 6 -28.79 -35.08 -12.21
N LYS A 7 -28.44 -35.62 -13.39
CA LYS A 7 -27.07 -35.57 -13.93
C LYS A 7 -26.61 -34.12 -14.20
N LYS A 8 -27.49 -33.26 -14.69
CA LYS A 8 -27.14 -31.85 -14.97
C LYS A 8 -26.93 -31.07 -13.67
N VAL A 9 -27.84 -31.23 -12.70
CA VAL A 9 -27.76 -30.53 -11.40
C VAL A 9 -26.48 -30.92 -10.64
N ALA A 10 -26.15 -32.22 -10.60
CA ALA A 10 -24.94 -32.71 -9.97
C ALA A 10 -23.65 -32.15 -10.59
N TYR A 11 -23.61 -31.98 -11.92
CA TYR A 11 -22.45 -31.42 -12.61
C TYR A 11 -22.26 -29.93 -12.29
N THR A 12 -23.34 -29.15 -12.21
CA THR A 12 -23.28 -27.75 -11.77
C THR A 12 -22.82 -27.62 -10.32
N LEU A 13 -23.32 -28.45 -9.41
CA LEU A 13 -22.92 -28.41 -8.00
C LEU A 13 -21.44 -28.71 -7.78
N LEU A 14 -20.85 -29.58 -8.60
CA LEU A 14 -19.41 -29.90 -8.56
C LEU A 14 -18.51 -28.81 -9.13
N LEU A 15 -19.00 -28.02 -10.10
CA LEU A 15 -18.21 -26.96 -10.74
C LEU A 15 -18.18 -25.65 -9.93
N ILE A 16 -19.19 -25.38 -9.10
CA ILE A 16 -19.27 -24.17 -8.27
C ILE A 16 -18.04 -23.99 -7.35
N PRO A 17 -17.58 -24.99 -6.55
CA PRO A 17 -16.43 -24.81 -5.67
C PRO A 17 -15.12 -24.64 -6.45
N LEU A 18 -14.98 -25.31 -7.60
CA LEU A 18 -13.81 -25.18 -8.49
C LEU A 18 -13.72 -23.77 -9.09
N PHE A 19 -14.84 -23.23 -9.53
CA PHE A 19 -14.91 -21.87 -10.06
C PHE A 19 -14.68 -20.82 -8.95
N SER A 20 -15.19 -21.06 -7.74
CA SER A 20 -14.94 -20.21 -6.57
C SER A 20 -13.47 -20.18 -6.17
N SER A 21 -12.79 -21.33 -6.17
CA SER A 21 -11.34 -21.41 -5.89
C SER A 21 -10.52 -20.74 -6.99
N LEU A 22 -10.87 -20.92 -8.26
CA LEU A 22 -10.17 -20.27 -9.37
C LEU A 22 -10.37 -18.75 -9.37
N LEU A 23 -11.58 -18.28 -9.07
CA LEU A 23 -11.91 -16.86 -8.97
C LEU A 23 -11.17 -16.21 -7.80
N THR A 24 -11.10 -16.86 -6.65
CA THR A 24 -10.33 -16.35 -5.51
C THR A 24 -8.84 -16.33 -5.78
N LEU A 25 -8.30 -17.30 -6.53
CA LEU A 25 -6.90 -17.33 -6.94
C LEU A 25 -6.58 -16.22 -7.98
N PHE A 26 -7.50 -15.98 -8.93
CA PHE A 26 -7.42 -14.85 -9.86
C PHE A 26 -7.48 -13.51 -9.14
N VAL A 27 -8.47 -13.31 -8.26
CA VAL A 27 -8.59 -12.07 -7.47
C VAL A 27 -7.31 -11.85 -6.63
N ARG A 28 -6.74 -12.90 -6.03
CA ARG A 28 -5.47 -12.80 -5.28
C ARG A 28 -4.29 -12.38 -6.15
N LEU A 29 -4.18 -12.89 -7.37
CA LEU A 29 -3.11 -12.51 -8.33
C LEU A 29 -3.24 -11.06 -8.81
N PHE A 30 -4.47 -10.56 -8.97
CA PHE A 30 -4.73 -9.20 -9.46
C PHE A 30 -4.68 -8.11 -8.38
N TYR A 31 -4.81 -8.46 -7.10
CA TYR A 31 -4.71 -7.53 -5.97
C TYR A 31 -3.28 -7.09 -5.61
N LEU A 32 -2.27 -7.68 -6.26
CA LEU A 32 -0.87 -7.25 -6.13
C LEU A 32 -0.64 -6.03 -7.04
N CYS A 33 -1.08 -4.85 -6.61
CA CYS A 33 -0.72 -3.54 -7.17
C CYS A 33 -0.86 -3.34 -8.69
N ALA A 34 -1.54 -4.22 -9.43
CA ALA A 34 -1.79 -3.99 -10.83
C ALA A 34 -2.81 -2.85 -11.02
N ASN A 35 -2.53 -2.01 -12.02
CA ASN A 35 -3.32 -0.86 -12.43
C ASN A 35 -4.84 -1.09 -12.21
N LYS A 36 -5.46 -0.31 -11.32
CA LYS A 36 -6.84 -0.50 -10.81
C LYS A 36 -7.87 -0.77 -11.92
N TYR A 37 -7.63 -0.22 -13.10
CA TYR A 37 -8.47 -0.39 -14.29
C TYR A 37 -8.44 -1.81 -14.87
N LEU A 38 -7.30 -2.50 -14.82
CA LEU A 38 -7.16 -3.84 -15.41
C LEU A 38 -7.99 -4.88 -14.66
N VAL A 39 -8.02 -4.82 -13.32
CA VAL A 39 -8.83 -5.73 -12.48
C VAL A 39 -10.32 -5.56 -12.75
N ILE A 40 -10.77 -4.30 -12.86
CA ILE A 40 -12.17 -3.99 -13.17
C ILE A 40 -12.53 -4.51 -14.56
N VAL A 41 -11.67 -4.31 -15.56
CA VAL A 41 -11.90 -4.79 -16.92
C VAL A 41 -11.98 -6.32 -16.98
N VAL A 42 -11.06 -7.04 -16.32
CA VAL A 42 -11.07 -8.51 -16.28
C VAL A 42 -12.32 -9.05 -15.58
N LEU A 43 -12.76 -8.41 -14.48
CA LEU A 43 -14.00 -8.79 -13.79
C LEU A 43 -15.24 -8.53 -14.65
N LEU A 44 -15.30 -7.41 -15.37
CA LEU A 44 -16.40 -7.12 -16.30
C LEU A 44 -16.45 -8.14 -17.45
N ILE A 45 -15.30 -8.55 -17.98
CA ILE A 45 -15.21 -9.61 -19.00
C ILE A 45 -15.69 -10.95 -18.43
N ALA A 46 -15.25 -11.33 -17.23
CA ALA A 46 -15.67 -12.59 -16.60
C ALA A 46 -17.19 -12.60 -16.32
N VAL A 47 -17.75 -11.49 -15.84
CA VAL A 47 -19.19 -11.35 -15.58
C VAL A 47 -19.99 -11.41 -16.88
N THR A 48 -19.54 -10.76 -17.95
CA THR A 48 -20.24 -10.80 -19.25
C THR A 48 -20.21 -12.19 -19.87
N LEU A 49 -19.10 -12.93 -19.77
CA LEU A 49 -19.01 -14.32 -20.20
C LEU A 49 -19.92 -15.26 -19.39
N ALA A 50 -19.95 -15.10 -18.06
CA ALA A 50 -20.82 -15.86 -17.18
C ALA A 50 -22.31 -15.60 -17.48
N TRP A 51 -22.67 -14.34 -17.75
CA TRP A 51 -24.01 -13.98 -18.19
C TRP A 51 -24.42 -14.67 -19.49
N PHE A 52 -23.52 -14.68 -20.48
CA PHE A 52 -23.77 -15.31 -21.77
C PHE A 52 -23.98 -16.83 -21.62
N ALA A 53 -23.19 -17.49 -20.77
CA ALA A 53 -23.34 -18.91 -20.47
C ALA A 53 -24.64 -19.24 -19.72
N ALA A 54 -25.01 -18.42 -18.72
CA ALA A 54 -26.22 -18.62 -17.91
C ALA A 54 -27.50 -18.46 -18.74
N LYS A 55 -27.54 -17.49 -19.66
CA LYS A 55 -28.66 -17.26 -20.59
C LYS A 55 -28.97 -18.50 -21.44
N LYS A 56 -27.96 -19.34 -21.73
CA LYS A 56 -28.12 -20.57 -22.53
C LYS A 56 -28.71 -21.73 -21.73
N MET A 57 -28.60 -21.73 -20.40
CA MET A 57 -28.91 -22.91 -19.57
C MET A 57 -30.30 -22.87 -18.91
N LEU A 58 -30.93 -21.70 -18.73
CA LEU A 58 -32.17 -21.58 -17.94
C LEU A 58 -33.32 -21.02 -18.79
N LYS A 59 -34.44 -21.75 -18.84
CA LYS A 59 -35.64 -21.39 -19.62
C LYS A 59 -36.54 -20.36 -18.92
N ASP A 60 -36.50 -20.28 -17.59
CA ASP A 60 -37.33 -19.37 -16.80
C ASP A 60 -36.65 -18.01 -16.58
N LYS A 61 -37.06 -17.01 -17.36
CA LYS A 61 -36.39 -15.70 -17.44
C LYS A 61 -36.44 -14.86 -16.15
N LYS A 62 -37.43 -15.04 -15.28
CA LYS A 62 -37.62 -14.21 -14.06
C LYS A 62 -36.69 -14.58 -12.91
N LEU A 63 -36.57 -15.88 -12.58
CA LEU A 63 -35.73 -16.35 -11.47
C LEU A 63 -34.24 -16.14 -11.76
N VAL A 64 -33.85 -16.34 -13.02
CA VAL A 64 -32.47 -16.17 -13.50
C VAL A 64 -31.99 -14.73 -13.34
N GLY A 65 -32.84 -13.76 -13.68
CA GLY A 65 -32.51 -12.34 -13.55
C GLY A 65 -32.22 -11.93 -12.10
N LEU A 66 -33.02 -12.42 -11.16
CA LEU A 66 -32.86 -12.09 -9.74
C LEU A 66 -31.54 -12.62 -9.15
N ILE A 67 -31.19 -13.88 -9.45
CA ILE A 67 -29.97 -14.51 -8.95
C ILE A 67 -28.72 -13.84 -9.52
N ILE A 68 -28.75 -13.45 -10.80
CA ILE A 68 -27.64 -12.74 -11.45
C ILE A 68 -27.46 -11.34 -10.87
N ALA A 69 -28.54 -10.61 -10.59
CA ALA A 69 -28.44 -9.28 -10.01
C ALA A 69 -27.78 -9.30 -8.63
N LEU A 70 -28.15 -10.25 -7.76
CA LEU A 70 -27.57 -10.40 -6.43
C LEU A 70 -26.09 -10.79 -6.47
N SER A 71 -25.68 -11.66 -7.40
CA SER A 71 -24.28 -12.07 -7.53
C SER A 71 -23.39 -10.93 -8.03
N ILE A 72 -23.87 -10.13 -8.99
CA ILE A 72 -23.14 -8.95 -9.49
C ILE A 72 -22.94 -7.92 -8.39
N VAL A 73 -24.00 -7.59 -7.62
CA VAL A 73 -23.90 -6.64 -6.50
C VAL A 73 -22.85 -7.12 -5.49
N SER A 74 -22.89 -8.40 -5.11
CA SER A 74 -21.96 -8.95 -4.10
C SER A 74 -20.49 -8.84 -4.53
N VAL A 75 -20.18 -9.11 -5.81
CA VAL A 75 -18.81 -9.03 -6.33
C VAL A 75 -18.32 -7.58 -6.40
N ILE A 76 -19.17 -6.66 -6.86
CA ILE A 76 -18.78 -5.24 -7.01
C ILE A 76 -18.52 -4.60 -5.65
N TYR A 77 -19.40 -4.80 -4.67
CA TYR A 77 -19.24 -4.18 -3.35
C TYR A 77 -17.99 -4.69 -2.63
N GLY A 78 -17.69 -6.00 -2.70
CA GLY A 78 -16.50 -6.58 -2.06
C GLY A 78 -15.19 -6.12 -2.72
N ALA A 79 -15.14 -6.10 -4.05
CA ALA A 79 -13.91 -5.82 -4.78
C ALA A 79 -13.49 -4.34 -4.72
N VAL A 80 -14.44 -3.40 -4.71
CA VAL A 80 -14.12 -1.96 -4.73
C VAL A 80 -13.73 -1.45 -3.34
N TYR A 81 -14.41 -1.93 -2.28
CA TYR A 81 -14.14 -1.49 -0.91
C TYR A 81 -12.82 -2.03 -0.36
N LEU A 82 -12.56 -3.33 -0.51
CA LEU A 82 -11.39 -3.97 0.10
C LEU A 82 -10.08 -3.48 -0.52
N GLY A 83 -10.05 -3.27 -1.84
CA GLY A 83 -8.88 -2.74 -2.53
C GLY A 83 -8.52 -1.31 -2.08
N SER A 84 -9.51 -0.44 -1.96
CA SER A 84 -9.30 0.95 -1.54
C SER A 84 -8.79 1.05 -0.10
N PHE A 85 -9.28 0.18 0.80
CA PHE A 85 -8.89 0.17 2.20
C PHE A 85 -7.45 -0.32 2.43
N ASN A 86 -6.98 -1.27 1.62
CA ASN A 86 -5.63 -1.80 1.77
C ASN A 86 -4.56 -0.78 1.31
N CYS A 87 -4.80 -0.06 0.21
CA CYS A 87 -3.92 1.04 -0.21
C CYS A 87 -3.92 2.21 0.80
N ALA A 88 -5.08 2.53 1.38
CA ALA A 88 -5.17 3.59 2.39
C ALA A 88 -4.34 3.27 3.65
N ARG A 89 -4.29 2.00 4.06
CA ARG A 89 -3.46 1.54 5.18
C ARG A 89 -1.96 1.63 4.91
N CYS A 90 -1.56 1.64 3.65
CA CYS A 90 -0.17 1.84 3.23
C CYS A 90 0.26 3.29 3.23
N ALA A 91 -0.64 4.18 2.82
CA ALA A 91 -0.36 5.61 2.81
C ALA A 91 -0.29 6.22 4.23
N ALA A 92 -1.00 5.63 5.21
CA ALA A 92 -1.09 6.20 6.55
C ALA A 92 0.27 6.28 7.29
N PRO A 93 1.11 5.24 7.30
CA PRO A 93 2.42 5.35 7.93
C PRO A 93 3.40 6.29 7.24
N GLU A 94 3.34 6.41 5.90
CA GLU A 94 4.17 7.38 5.17
C GLU A 94 3.84 8.80 5.61
N ALA A 95 2.55 9.12 5.74
CA ALA A 95 2.12 10.41 6.27
C ALA A 95 2.62 10.62 7.71
N GLY A 96 2.66 9.56 8.52
CA GLY A 96 3.25 9.59 9.85
C GLY A 96 4.74 9.94 9.83
N VAL A 97 5.50 9.36 8.91
CA VAL A 97 6.93 9.66 8.74
C VAL A 97 7.17 11.06 8.22
N MET A 98 6.41 11.51 7.22
CA MET A 98 6.48 12.90 6.75
C MET A 98 6.20 13.89 7.89
N GLN A 99 5.24 13.58 8.78
CA GLN A 99 4.96 14.40 9.95
C GLN A 99 6.09 14.38 10.99
N LEU A 100 6.66 13.21 11.28
CA LEU A 100 7.76 13.09 12.25
C LEU A 100 9.01 13.82 11.78
N ILE A 101 9.39 13.65 10.51
CA ILE A 101 10.52 14.37 9.90
C ILE A 101 10.22 15.87 9.84
N SER A 102 8.98 16.28 9.53
CA SER A 102 8.58 17.70 9.60
C SER A 102 8.71 18.29 11.01
N ASN A 103 8.49 17.50 12.06
CA ASN A 103 8.66 17.96 13.44
C ASN A 103 10.14 18.18 13.82
N ILE A 104 11.09 17.54 13.13
CA ILE A 104 12.53 17.78 13.34
C ILE A 104 12.87 19.23 13.05
N ARG A 105 12.21 19.87 12.07
CA ARG A 105 12.40 21.30 11.78
C ARG A 105 12.18 22.15 13.02
N ALA A 106 11.09 21.93 13.74
CA ALA A 106 10.82 22.68 14.97
C ALA A 106 11.88 22.42 16.06
N GLN A 107 12.39 21.20 16.18
CA GLN A 107 13.47 20.90 17.14
C GLN A 107 14.80 21.53 16.75
N ALA A 108 15.16 21.52 15.47
CA ALA A 108 16.36 22.15 14.95
C ALA A 108 16.34 23.68 15.16
N GLU A 109 15.20 24.34 14.92
CA GLU A 109 15.05 25.77 15.20
C GLU A 109 15.14 26.09 16.70
N LEU A 110 14.59 25.24 17.57
CA LEU A 110 14.76 25.40 19.01
C LEU A 110 16.22 25.20 19.44
N TYR A 111 16.93 24.26 18.81
CA TYR A 111 18.35 24.03 19.06
C TYR A 111 19.19 25.25 18.64
N LEU A 112 18.94 25.79 17.44
CA LEU A 112 19.59 26.99 16.95
C LEU A 112 19.42 28.16 17.92
N ASN A 113 18.19 28.39 18.41
CA ASN A 113 17.92 29.48 19.35
C ASN A 113 18.67 29.34 20.69
N ASN A 114 18.94 28.11 21.14
CA ASN A 114 19.64 27.86 22.40
C ASN A 114 21.17 27.91 22.25
N ASN A 115 21.70 27.43 21.13
CA ASN A 115 23.14 27.24 20.92
C ASN A 115 23.76 28.24 19.94
N ASN A 116 22.96 29.05 19.24
CA ASN A 116 23.34 29.95 18.15
C ASN A 116 24.07 29.26 16.97
N SER A 117 23.89 27.96 16.81
CA SER A 117 24.48 27.13 15.75
C SER A 117 23.64 25.87 15.54
N TYR A 118 23.68 25.29 14.33
CA TYR A 118 23.10 23.96 14.07
C TYR A 118 24.09 22.82 14.36
N VAL A 119 25.36 23.09 14.71
CA VAL A 119 26.33 22.04 15.04
C VAL A 119 25.83 21.21 16.23
N GLY A 120 25.67 19.90 16.03
CA GLY A 120 25.18 18.97 17.04
C GLY A 120 23.65 18.83 17.09
N VAL A 121 22.91 19.40 16.14
CA VAL A 121 21.47 19.15 15.99
C VAL A 121 21.18 17.67 15.75
N CYS A 122 22.01 17.00 14.93
CA CYS A 122 21.82 15.57 14.66
C CYS A 122 22.21 14.68 15.84
N ASP A 123 22.96 15.22 16.81
CA ASP A 123 23.27 14.57 18.07
C ASP A 123 22.24 14.87 19.18
N ASP A 124 21.29 15.80 18.93
CA ASP A 124 20.25 16.13 19.90
C ASP A 124 19.31 14.93 20.12
N SER A 125 19.13 14.57 21.40
CA SER A 125 18.32 13.41 21.79
C SER A 125 16.89 13.43 21.23
N ARG A 126 16.27 14.61 21.06
CA ARG A 126 14.90 14.72 20.53
C ARG A 126 14.86 14.53 19.03
N VAL A 127 15.88 15.04 18.31
CA VAL A 127 16.02 14.81 16.86
C VAL A 127 16.26 13.34 16.59
N ILE A 128 17.16 12.70 17.34
CA ILE A 128 17.42 11.26 17.26
C ILE A 128 16.17 10.45 17.59
N GLU A 129 15.40 10.81 18.63
CA GLU A 129 14.17 10.09 18.98
C GLU A 129 13.10 10.20 17.89
N LEU A 130 12.94 11.38 17.28
CA LEU A 130 12.02 11.59 16.16
C LEU A 130 12.45 10.79 14.93
N GLY A 131 13.74 10.80 14.58
CA GLY A 131 14.31 10.02 13.49
C GLY A 131 14.14 8.52 13.69
N ASN A 132 14.51 8.00 14.87
CA ASN A 132 14.32 6.59 15.23
C ASN A 132 12.83 6.18 15.22
N SER A 133 11.94 7.09 15.61
CA SER A 133 10.50 6.87 15.52
C SER A 133 10.04 6.77 14.08
N ALA A 134 10.56 7.63 13.19
CA ALA A 134 10.27 7.59 11.76
C ALA A 134 10.74 6.27 11.13
N ASP A 135 12.00 5.87 11.36
CA ASP A 135 12.55 4.59 10.91
C ASP A 135 11.68 3.41 11.38
N LYS A 136 11.32 3.39 12.67
CA LYS A 136 10.46 2.34 13.23
C LYS A 136 9.07 2.30 12.58
N PHE A 137 8.48 3.46 12.29
CA PHE A 137 7.22 3.53 11.56
C PHE A 137 7.37 2.95 10.15
N MET A 138 8.48 3.22 9.44
CA MET A 138 8.71 2.67 8.10
C MET A 138 8.92 1.17 8.09
N ARG A 139 9.72 0.63 9.03
CA ARG A 139 9.96 -0.82 9.17
C ARG A 139 8.67 -1.61 9.39
N ILE A 140 7.72 -1.02 10.12
CA ILE A 140 6.41 -1.61 10.34
C ILE A 140 5.54 -1.58 9.07
N SER A 141 5.78 -0.62 8.18
CA SER A 141 4.90 -0.30 7.05
C SER A 141 5.25 -1.05 5.79
N SER A 142 6.54 -1.18 5.49
CA SER A 142 7.05 -2.05 4.43
C SER A 142 6.58 -3.49 4.60
N SER A 143 6.44 -3.96 5.85
CA SER A 143 5.91 -5.30 6.11
C SER A 143 4.37 -5.36 6.05
N LYS A 144 3.63 -4.37 6.57
CA LYS A 144 2.16 -4.46 6.74
C LYS A 144 1.34 -4.15 5.49
N CYS A 145 1.91 -3.48 4.50
CA CYS A 145 1.25 -3.24 3.22
C CYS A 145 0.93 -4.50 2.43
N PHE A 146 1.77 -5.50 2.62
CA PHE A 146 1.63 -6.80 2.02
C PHE A 146 0.81 -7.69 2.96
N GLY A 147 -0.23 -8.32 2.42
CA GLY A 147 -1.05 -9.26 3.17
C GLY A 147 -0.22 -10.38 3.83
N PRO A 148 -0.80 -11.13 4.78
CA PRO A 148 -0.07 -12.14 5.56
C PRO A 148 0.64 -13.21 4.71
N ILE A 149 0.18 -13.44 3.47
CA ILE A 149 0.78 -14.39 2.55
C ILE A 149 2.04 -13.82 1.89
N THR A 150 2.05 -12.56 1.43
CA THR A 150 3.26 -11.96 0.83
C THR A 150 4.37 -11.76 1.86
N LYS A 151 4.03 -11.56 3.14
CA LYS A 151 5.01 -11.59 4.24
C LYS A 151 5.79 -12.89 4.33
N MET A 152 5.19 -14.05 4.02
CA MET A 152 5.90 -15.34 4.06
C MET A 152 6.89 -15.52 2.91
N PHE A 153 6.76 -14.73 1.83
CA PHE A 153 7.65 -14.79 0.67
C PHE A 153 8.68 -13.65 0.64
N MET A 154 8.51 -12.63 1.49
CA MET A 154 9.42 -11.47 1.58
C MET A 154 10.22 -11.43 2.88
N SER A 155 10.06 -12.41 3.79
CA SER A 155 10.72 -12.39 5.11
C SER A 155 12.10 -13.07 5.15
N SER A 156 12.84 -13.10 4.04
CA SER A 156 14.26 -13.43 4.11
C SER A 156 15.04 -12.36 3.36
N GLU A 157 15.35 -11.26 4.06
CA GLU A 157 16.71 -10.71 4.13
C GLU A 157 16.73 -9.33 4.78
N ALA A 158 17.81 -9.11 5.51
CA ALA A 158 18.32 -7.87 6.08
C ALA A 158 17.44 -7.17 7.13
N VAL A 159 17.97 -7.18 8.36
CA VAL A 159 17.94 -6.01 9.23
C VAL A 159 18.47 -4.84 8.38
N GLN A 160 17.58 -4.08 7.76
CA GLN A 160 17.99 -2.88 7.03
C GLN A 160 18.59 -1.91 8.04
N GLU A 161 19.73 -1.35 7.67
CA GLU A 161 20.36 -0.21 8.33
C GLU A 161 19.32 0.90 8.49
N SER A 162 19.41 1.65 9.60
CA SER A 162 18.56 2.83 9.84
C SER A 162 18.62 3.74 8.61
N HIS A 163 17.47 4.05 8.01
CA HIS A 163 17.41 4.93 6.83
C HIS A 163 17.28 6.41 7.19
N PHE A 164 17.13 6.71 8.48
CA PHE A 164 17.23 8.05 8.99
C PHE A 164 18.66 8.58 8.84
N VAL A 165 18.82 9.63 8.05
CA VAL A 165 20.10 10.35 7.88
C VAL A 165 19.91 11.79 8.31
N CYS A 166 20.80 12.29 9.16
CA CYS A 166 20.83 13.66 9.60
C CYS A 166 22.25 14.18 9.48
N ASN A 167 22.42 15.33 8.83
CA ASN A 167 23.69 16.03 8.76
C ASN A 167 23.50 17.47 9.23
N ASP A 168 24.47 17.97 9.99
CA ASP A 168 24.50 19.35 10.45
C ASP A 168 25.87 20.01 10.24
N SER A 169 25.84 21.33 10.27
CA SER A 169 26.98 22.23 10.18
C SER A 169 26.69 23.49 11.00
N ILE A 170 27.57 24.48 10.94
CA ILE A 170 27.39 25.74 11.68
C ILE A 170 26.11 26.46 11.25
N ASP A 171 25.89 26.58 9.94
CA ASP A 171 24.84 27.43 9.39
C ASP A 171 23.65 26.63 8.83
N GLU A 172 23.77 25.31 8.70
CA GLU A 172 22.82 24.49 7.96
C GLU A 172 22.63 23.10 8.60
N TYR A 173 21.42 22.56 8.46
CA TYR A 173 21.12 21.16 8.74
C TYR A 173 20.18 20.60 7.67
N ALA A 174 20.22 19.27 7.50
CA ALA A 174 19.22 18.51 6.78
C ALA A 174 18.99 17.15 7.43
N ALA A 175 17.75 16.67 7.35
CA ALA A 175 17.36 15.35 7.82
C ALA A 175 16.44 14.69 6.79
N GLU A 176 16.66 13.40 6.54
CA GLU A 176 15.85 12.61 5.61
C GLU A 176 15.47 11.24 6.18
N GLU A 177 14.44 10.65 5.59
CA GLU A 177 14.01 9.28 5.84
C GLU A 177 13.48 8.65 4.54
N TYR A 178 13.72 7.36 4.35
CA TYR A 178 13.31 6.64 3.14
C TYR A 178 11.80 6.32 3.15
N VAL A 179 11.14 6.50 2.00
CA VAL A 179 9.72 6.24 1.76
C VAL A 179 9.54 5.17 0.68
N PRO A 180 9.48 3.87 1.03
CA PRO A 180 9.50 2.75 0.09
C PRO A 180 8.36 2.72 -0.93
N SER A 181 7.19 3.25 -0.58
CA SER A 181 6.04 3.22 -1.49
C SER A 181 6.22 4.07 -2.75
N ARG A 182 7.13 5.04 -2.68
CA ARG A 182 7.46 5.99 -3.73
C ARG A 182 8.88 5.80 -4.26
N GLU A 183 9.63 4.86 -3.65
CA GLU A 183 11.05 4.65 -3.94
C GLU A 183 11.86 5.96 -3.84
N SER A 184 11.50 6.81 -2.87
CA SER A 184 12.05 8.16 -2.70
C SER A 184 12.27 8.49 -1.22
N TYR A 185 12.92 9.59 -0.92
CA TYR A 185 13.20 10.08 0.43
C TYR A 185 12.31 11.28 0.75
N TYR A 186 11.93 11.46 2.01
CA TYR A 186 11.35 12.71 2.48
C TYR A 186 12.38 13.48 3.27
N CYS A 187 12.78 14.65 2.76
CA CYS A 187 13.86 15.45 3.31
C CYS A 187 13.34 16.80 3.80
N VAL A 188 13.86 17.26 4.94
CA VAL A 188 13.66 18.61 5.49
C VAL A 188 15.00 19.27 5.77
N ASP A 189 15.09 20.58 5.60
CA ASP A 189 16.31 21.33 5.87
C ASP A 189 16.07 22.72 6.51
N SER A 190 17.18 23.35 6.88
CA SER A 190 17.30 24.72 7.42
C SER A 190 16.76 25.82 6.51
N THR A 191 16.64 25.59 5.20
CA THR A 191 16.07 26.59 4.27
C THR A 191 14.54 26.64 4.33
N GLY A 192 13.93 25.69 5.07
CA GLY A 192 12.50 25.50 5.15
C GLY A 192 11.95 24.52 4.10
N PHE A 193 12.81 23.88 3.30
CA PHE A 193 12.38 22.84 2.38
C PHE A 193 11.83 21.63 3.17
N GLY A 194 10.77 21.02 2.64
CA GLY A 194 10.14 19.82 3.18
C GLY A 194 9.38 19.09 2.10
N GLY A 195 9.99 18.07 1.51
CA GLY A 195 9.49 17.47 0.28
C GLY A 195 10.09 16.11 -0.03
N GLN A 196 9.57 15.48 -1.09
CA GLN A 196 10.11 14.24 -1.61
C GLN A 196 11.31 14.53 -2.51
N VAL A 197 12.36 13.73 -2.39
CA VAL A 197 13.59 13.78 -3.21
C VAL A 197 13.97 12.35 -3.64
N GLN A 198 14.51 12.19 -4.83
CA GLN A 198 14.88 10.90 -5.41
C GLN A 198 16.25 10.42 -4.92
N ASN A 199 17.15 11.36 -4.65
CA ASN A 199 18.51 11.09 -4.23
C ASN A 199 18.62 11.17 -2.70
N SER A 200 19.33 10.22 -2.09
CA SER A 200 19.68 10.30 -0.67
C SER A 200 20.57 11.50 -0.39
N LEU A 201 20.34 12.13 0.76
CA LEU A 201 21.08 13.24 1.33
C LEU A 201 22.58 12.97 1.46
N GLY A 202 22.97 11.72 1.76
CA GLY A 202 24.37 11.35 1.95
C GLY A 202 25.01 12.17 3.07
N SER A 203 26.01 13.00 2.75
CA SER A 203 26.68 13.92 3.68
C SER A 203 26.29 15.39 3.49
N LEU A 204 25.25 15.67 2.70
CA LEU A 204 24.82 17.04 2.42
C LEU A 204 24.02 17.60 3.61
N THR A 205 24.12 18.90 3.83
CA THR A 205 23.36 19.65 4.87
C THR A 205 22.15 20.38 4.31
N LYS A 206 21.79 20.10 3.05
CA LYS A 206 20.65 20.68 2.34
C LYS A 206 19.97 19.64 1.47
N CYS A 207 18.65 19.70 1.41
CA CYS A 207 17.88 18.84 0.53
C CYS A 207 18.06 19.30 -0.92
N VAL A 208 18.31 18.37 -1.84
CA VAL A 208 18.36 18.67 -3.27
C VAL A 208 16.99 18.34 -3.86
N ALA A 209 16.21 19.37 -4.18
CA ALA A 209 14.97 19.20 -4.91
C ALA A 209 15.29 18.74 -6.34
N ASP A 210 14.59 17.71 -6.81
CA ASP A 210 14.65 17.26 -8.22
C ASP A 210 13.85 18.19 -9.16
#